data_AF-A0A3D9BCS3-F1
#
_entry.id   AF-A0A3D9BCS3-F1
#
_cell.length_a   1.000
_cell.length_b   1.000
_cell.length_c   1.000
_cell.angle_alpha   90.00
_cell.angle_beta   90.00
_cell.angle_gamma   90.00
#
_symmetry.space_group_name_H-M   'P 1'
#
loop_
_entity.id
_entity.type
_entity.pdbx_description
1 polymer ?
#
loop_
_entity_poly.entity_id
_entity_poly.type
_entity_poly.pdbx_seq_one_letter_code
_entity_poly.pdbx_strand_id
1 'polypeptide(L)'
;IISGISEDEIYTGIVIAGFGEDEIFPKIQDFKLAELFENRLRFEEGTMTEIDNDTIGIIRPFAQRDMVDTFMQGIEPNLLKSVEEIIANEFENLINTISIKHKIAKSKLTGIFDKAQENIEKNIFEYRNSRHIDPTITTVSYLNKEGLIELAESLVSITSLKRKTSSDLETVGGPVDIAIITKGDGFKWVKTKENLVT
;
A
#
# COMPACT_ATOMS: atom_id res chain seq x y z
N ILE A 1 5.99 24.36 16.89
CA ILE A 1 5.95 22.95 16.43
C ILE A 1 4.54 22.49 16.71
N ILE A 2 3.70 22.47 15.69
CA ILE A 2 2.39 21.85 15.83
C ILE A 2 2.68 20.34 15.74
N SER A 3 2.26 19.57 16.75
CA SER A 3 2.51 18.14 16.86
C SER A 3 2.04 17.38 15.62
N GLY A 4 2.63 16.21 15.35
CA GLY A 4 2.14 15.29 14.32
C GLY A 4 0.67 14.87 14.58
N ILE A 5 0.00 14.36 13.55
CA ILE A 5 -1.40 13.92 13.63
C ILE A 5 -1.38 12.45 14.07
N SER A 6 -2.00 12.13 15.20
CA SER A 6 -2.06 10.74 15.68
C SER A 6 -3.03 9.89 14.82
N GLU A 7 -2.87 8.55 14.85
CA GLU A 7 -3.72 7.65 14.04
C GLU A 7 -5.21 7.71 14.41
N ASP A 8 -5.52 8.09 15.65
CA ASP A 8 -6.89 8.18 16.18
C ASP A 8 -7.56 9.53 15.88
N GLU A 9 -6.81 10.50 15.35
CA GLU A 9 -7.35 11.81 15.02
C GLU A 9 -8.09 11.81 13.69
N ILE A 10 -9.20 12.56 13.64
CA ILE A 10 -9.94 12.79 12.41
C ILE A 10 -9.13 13.75 11.53
N TYR A 11 -8.84 13.32 10.30
CA TYR A 11 -8.16 14.14 9.31
C TYR A 11 -8.82 14.03 7.93
N THR A 12 -8.54 15.02 7.08
CA THR A 12 -8.83 14.99 5.64
C THR A 12 -7.54 14.80 4.87
N GLY A 13 -7.50 13.81 3.98
CA GLY A 13 -6.38 13.59 3.07
C GLY A 13 -6.48 14.49 1.84
N ILE A 14 -5.39 15.16 1.47
CA ILE A 14 -5.24 15.85 0.19
C ILE A 14 -4.08 15.23 -0.57
N VAL A 15 -4.29 14.99 -1.86
CA VAL A 15 -3.25 14.51 -2.77
C VAL A 15 -3.09 15.52 -3.90
N ILE A 16 -1.86 15.93 -4.14
CA ILE A 16 -1.45 16.76 -5.26
C ILE A 16 -0.57 15.90 -6.17
N ALA A 17 -1.00 15.67 -7.40
CA ALA A 17 -0.29 14.87 -8.38
C ALA A 17 -0.21 15.62 -9.72
N GLY A 18 0.95 15.55 -10.38
CA GLY A 18 1.14 16.18 -11.68
C GLY A 18 2.60 16.41 -12.03
N PHE A 19 2.86 17.39 -12.88
CA PHE A 19 4.20 17.81 -13.31
C PHE A 19 4.40 19.27 -12.91
N GLY A 20 5.49 19.60 -12.21
CA GLY A 20 5.92 20.98 -12.05
C GLY A 20 6.31 21.62 -13.39
N GLU A 21 6.45 22.96 -13.43
CA GLU A 21 6.82 23.69 -14.64
C GLU A 21 8.17 23.22 -15.19
N ASP A 22 9.17 23.16 -14.32
CA ASP A 22 10.55 22.76 -14.65
C ASP A 22 10.79 21.25 -14.54
N GLU A 23 9.81 20.48 -14.07
CA GLU A 23 9.97 19.05 -13.82
C GLU A 23 9.69 18.21 -15.06
N ILE A 24 10.59 17.28 -15.36
CA ILE A 24 10.46 16.37 -16.51
C ILE A 24 9.49 15.22 -16.18
N PHE A 25 9.56 14.71 -14.94
CA PHE A 25 8.81 13.56 -14.47
C PHE A 25 7.66 13.97 -13.52
N PRO A 26 6.61 13.14 -13.39
CA PRO A 26 5.52 13.44 -12.48
C PRO A 26 5.93 13.22 -11.02
N LYS A 27 5.27 13.97 -10.14
CA LYS A 27 5.39 13.85 -8.69
C LYS A 27 4.03 13.76 -8.02
N ILE A 28 4.02 13.17 -6.83
CA ILE A 28 2.86 13.06 -5.97
C ILE A 28 3.26 13.48 -4.55
N GLN A 29 2.54 14.46 -4.00
CA GLN A 29 2.64 14.88 -2.62
C GLN A 29 1.28 14.72 -1.95
N ASP A 30 1.26 14.09 -0.78
CA ASP A 30 0.07 13.98 0.05
C ASP A 30 0.21 14.74 1.37
N PHE A 31 -0.93 15.15 1.89
CA PHE A 31 -1.06 15.88 3.14
C PHE A 31 -2.22 15.29 3.95
N LYS A 32 -2.05 15.23 5.27
CA LYS A 32 -3.15 15.05 6.21
C LYS A 32 -3.46 16.40 6.84
N LEU A 33 -4.71 16.84 6.71
CA LEU A 33 -5.20 18.06 7.34
C LEU A 33 -6.05 17.70 8.55
N ALA A 34 -5.70 18.22 9.72
CA ALA A 34 -6.47 18.05 10.93
C ALA A 34 -7.25 19.35 11.27
N GLU A 35 -7.41 19.63 12.56
CA GLU A 35 -8.14 20.79 13.05
C GLU A 35 -7.38 22.12 12.87
N LEU A 36 -8.12 23.24 12.97
CA LEU A 36 -7.53 24.55 13.16
C LEU A 36 -7.22 24.76 14.64
N PHE A 37 -5.96 25.10 14.94
CA PHE A 37 -5.52 25.49 16.27
C PHE A 37 -4.99 26.92 16.23
N GLU A 38 -5.52 27.81 17.08
CA GLU A 38 -5.15 29.23 17.10
C GLU A 38 -5.17 29.90 15.70
N ASN A 39 -6.19 29.61 14.90
CA ASN A 39 -6.35 30.11 13.54
C ASN A 39 -5.22 29.69 12.57
N ARG A 40 -4.53 28.58 12.87
CA ARG A 40 -3.55 27.93 12.00
C ARG A 40 -4.01 26.51 11.71
N LEU A 41 -4.01 26.13 10.42
CA LEU A 41 -4.31 24.77 10.01
C LEU A 41 -3.19 23.84 10.48
N ARG A 42 -3.52 22.81 11.28
CA ARG A 42 -2.59 21.71 11.56
C ARG A 42 -2.59 20.77 10.36
N PHE A 43 -1.40 20.50 9.82
CA PHE A 43 -1.21 19.53 8.76
C PHE A 43 0.07 18.72 8.96
N GLU A 44 0.08 17.53 8.38
CA GLU A 44 1.24 16.65 8.28
C GLU A 44 1.50 16.38 6.80
N GLU A 45 2.75 16.59 6.39
CA GLU A 45 3.21 16.32 5.03
C GLU A 45 3.63 14.85 4.92
N GLY A 46 3.05 14.14 3.96
CA GLY A 46 3.44 12.77 3.62
C GLY A 46 4.78 12.73 2.87
N THR A 47 5.29 11.53 2.61
CA THR A 47 6.51 11.38 1.82
C THR A 47 6.24 11.68 0.35
N MET A 48 6.93 12.70 -0.19
CA MET A 48 6.98 12.99 -1.62
C MET A 48 7.33 11.73 -2.40
N THR A 49 6.56 11.47 -3.45
CA THR A 49 6.78 10.35 -4.36
C THR A 49 7.10 10.89 -5.73
N GLU A 50 8.26 10.56 -6.26
CA GLU A 50 8.70 11.03 -7.56
C GLU A 50 9.08 9.87 -8.46
N ILE A 51 8.74 10.03 -9.74
CA ILE A 51 9.32 9.22 -10.81
C ILE A 51 10.62 9.90 -11.21
N ASP A 52 11.67 9.11 -11.39
CA ASP A 52 12.96 9.58 -11.88
C ASP A 52 13.60 8.52 -12.78
N ASN A 53 14.91 8.63 -13.03
CA ASN A 53 15.61 7.67 -13.88
C ASN A 53 15.78 6.28 -13.23
N ASP A 54 15.76 6.20 -11.91
CA ASP A 54 15.92 4.96 -11.15
C ASP A 54 14.55 4.37 -10.78
N THR A 55 13.57 5.23 -10.50
CA THR A 55 12.19 4.89 -10.14
C THR A 55 11.27 5.10 -11.32
N ILE A 56 11.16 4.08 -12.16
CA ILE A 56 10.48 4.15 -13.47
C ILE A 56 8.97 3.92 -13.44
N GLY A 57 8.40 3.51 -12.30
CA GLY A 57 6.96 3.25 -12.18
C GLY A 57 6.54 3.06 -10.72
N ILE A 58 5.33 3.53 -10.38
CA ILE A 58 4.79 3.49 -9.03
C ILE A 58 3.29 3.26 -9.08
N ILE A 59 2.77 2.45 -8.16
CA ILE A 59 1.34 2.37 -7.83
C ILE A 59 1.17 2.82 -6.39
N ARG A 60 0.46 3.93 -6.15
CA ARG A 60 0.26 4.50 -4.81
C ARG A 60 -1.24 4.62 -4.50
N PRO A 61 -1.82 3.69 -3.71
CA PRO A 61 -3.19 3.80 -3.25
C PRO A 61 -3.31 4.74 -2.03
N PHE A 62 -4.26 5.68 -2.08
CA PHE A 62 -4.56 6.62 -0.98
C PHE A 62 -5.83 6.28 -0.19
N ALA A 63 -6.76 5.56 -0.82
CA ALA A 63 -7.95 5.03 -0.17
C ALA A 63 -7.67 3.62 0.36
N GLN A 64 -8.70 2.78 0.44
CA GLN A 64 -8.56 1.38 0.85
C GLN A 64 -7.46 0.67 0.03
N ARG A 65 -6.43 0.15 0.70
CA ARG A 65 -5.20 -0.36 0.07
C ARG A 65 -5.10 -1.87 -0.04
N ASP A 66 -5.88 -2.62 0.73
CA ASP A 66 -5.74 -4.07 0.90
C ASP A 66 -5.72 -4.84 -0.43
N MET A 67 -6.62 -4.53 -1.36
CA MET A 67 -6.66 -5.21 -2.66
C MET A 67 -5.50 -4.80 -3.58
N VAL A 68 -5.07 -3.54 -3.52
CA VAL A 68 -3.90 -3.05 -4.28
C VAL A 68 -2.63 -3.68 -3.72
N ASP A 69 -2.49 -3.70 -2.40
CA ASP A 69 -1.38 -4.34 -1.68
C ASP A 69 -1.33 -5.83 -1.99
N THR A 70 -2.48 -6.52 -1.99
CA THR A 70 -2.57 -7.94 -2.36
C THR A 70 -2.11 -8.18 -3.79
N PHE A 71 -2.57 -7.35 -4.73
CA PHE A 71 -2.17 -7.44 -6.14
C PHE A 71 -0.65 -7.26 -6.31
N MET A 72 -0.09 -6.24 -5.65
CA MET A 72 1.34 -5.93 -5.71
C MET A 72 2.22 -6.98 -5.04
N GLN A 73 1.79 -7.49 -3.89
CA GLN A 73 2.60 -8.32 -3.01
C GLN A 73 2.40 -9.82 -3.24
N GLY A 74 1.35 -10.21 -3.98
CA GLY A 74 0.97 -11.60 -4.24
C GLY A 74 0.31 -12.32 -3.05
N ILE A 75 0.18 -11.66 -1.90
CA ILE A 75 -0.42 -12.18 -0.68
C ILE A 75 -1.18 -11.07 0.03
N GLU A 76 -2.32 -11.42 0.62
CA GLU A 76 -3.12 -10.48 1.39
C GLU A 76 -2.39 -10.11 2.70
N PRO A 77 -2.26 -8.82 3.05
CA PRO A 77 -1.44 -8.40 4.19
C PRO A 77 -1.85 -8.99 5.54
N ASN A 78 -3.15 -9.13 5.82
CA ASN A 78 -3.60 -9.70 7.09
C ASN A 78 -3.34 -11.21 7.17
N LEU A 79 -3.41 -11.92 6.05
CA LEU A 79 -3.01 -13.32 5.95
C LEU A 79 -1.51 -13.48 6.23
N LEU A 80 -0.66 -12.63 5.65
CA LEU A 80 0.78 -12.66 5.92
C LEU A 80 1.06 -12.44 7.42
N LYS A 81 0.47 -11.40 8.01
CA LYS A 81 0.60 -11.13 9.45
C LYS A 81 0.10 -12.31 10.29
N SER A 82 -1.02 -12.92 9.91
CA SER A 82 -1.58 -14.08 10.61
C SER A 82 -0.63 -15.29 10.54
N VAL A 83 0.01 -15.52 9.38
CA VAL A 83 1.00 -16.59 9.21
C VAL A 83 2.23 -16.34 10.08
N GLU A 84 2.73 -15.10 10.12
CA GLU A 84 3.85 -14.70 10.99
C GLU A 84 3.54 -14.94 12.47
N GLU A 85 2.34 -14.54 12.93
CA GLU A 85 1.87 -14.78 14.29
C GLU A 85 1.74 -16.28 14.61
N ILE A 86 1.21 -17.09 13.68
CA ILE A 86 1.11 -18.55 13.85
C ILE A 86 2.51 -19.15 13.99
N ILE A 87 3.46 -18.76 13.15
CA ILE A 87 4.84 -19.28 13.21
C ILE A 87 5.49 -18.91 14.55
N ALA A 88 5.36 -17.66 14.99
CA ALA A 88 5.91 -17.20 16.26
C ALA A 88 5.35 -17.99 17.45
N ASN A 89 4.02 -18.20 17.49
CA ASN A 89 3.35 -18.98 18.52
C ASN A 89 3.81 -20.45 18.52
N GLU A 90 3.94 -21.07 17.34
CA GLU A 90 4.43 -22.45 17.23
C GLU A 90 5.90 -22.58 17.68
N PHE A 91 6.73 -21.59 17.40
CA PHE A 91 8.11 -21.55 17.90
C PHE A 91 8.15 -21.46 19.42
N GLU A 92 7.31 -20.62 20.04
CA GLU A 92 7.21 -20.56 21.49
C GLU A 92 6.77 -21.92 22.09
N ASN A 93 5.77 -22.57 21.48
CA ASN A 93 5.30 -23.89 21.89
C ASN A 93 6.39 -24.96 21.79
N LEU A 94 7.20 -24.93 20.72
CA LEU A 94 8.34 -25.83 20.54
C LEU A 94 9.44 -25.57 21.56
N ILE A 95 9.80 -24.31 21.81
CA ILE A 95 10.76 -23.93 22.86
C ILE A 95 10.31 -24.49 24.22
N ASN A 96 9.04 -24.31 24.57
CA ASN A 96 8.45 -24.81 25.80
C ASN A 96 8.55 -26.34 25.88
N THR A 97 8.16 -27.03 24.81
CA THR A 97 8.17 -28.51 24.74
C THR A 97 9.59 -29.08 24.88
N ILE A 98 10.56 -28.53 24.14
CA ILE A 98 11.96 -28.98 24.17
C ILE A 98 12.58 -28.67 25.53
N SER A 99 12.33 -27.48 26.07
CA SER A 99 12.83 -27.05 27.37
C SER A 99 12.38 -28.01 28.48
N ILE A 100 11.09 -28.37 28.52
CA ILE A 100 10.54 -29.30 29.51
C ILE A 100 11.08 -30.72 29.30
N LYS A 101 11.00 -31.26 28.08
CA LYS A 101 11.34 -32.65 27.77
C LYS A 101 12.83 -32.95 27.99
N HIS A 102 13.71 -32.02 27.62
CA HIS A 102 15.15 -32.21 27.65
C HIS A 102 15.85 -31.42 28.77
N LYS A 103 15.10 -30.71 29.63
CA LYS A 103 15.61 -29.87 30.73
C LYS A 103 16.64 -28.84 30.26
N ILE A 104 16.43 -28.28 29.06
CA ILE A 104 17.26 -27.22 28.48
C ILE A 104 16.68 -25.87 28.89
N ALA A 105 17.51 -24.93 29.32
CA ALA A 105 17.06 -23.56 29.61
C ALA A 105 16.48 -22.90 28.35
N LYS A 106 15.28 -22.32 28.44
CA LYS A 106 14.61 -21.66 27.30
C LYS A 106 15.50 -20.62 26.62
N SER A 107 16.25 -19.84 27.39
CA SER A 107 17.18 -18.83 26.88
C SER A 107 18.24 -19.36 25.90
N LYS A 108 18.61 -20.64 25.99
CA LYS A 108 19.51 -21.29 25.02
C LYS A 108 18.83 -21.64 23.71
N LEU A 109 17.51 -21.80 23.71
CA LEU A 109 16.70 -22.14 22.54
C LEU A 109 16.18 -20.87 21.85
N THR A 110 15.80 -19.84 22.61
CA THR A 110 15.23 -18.59 22.10
C THR A 110 16.06 -18.00 20.96
N GLY A 111 17.36 -17.79 21.14
CA GLY A 111 18.20 -17.22 20.08
C GLY A 111 18.32 -18.07 18.81
N ILE A 112 18.07 -19.39 18.86
CA ILE A 112 18.04 -20.24 17.66
C ILE A 112 16.74 -20.00 16.89
N PHE A 113 15.61 -19.97 17.59
CA PHE A 113 14.29 -19.77 17.00
C PHE A 113 14.08 -18.32 16.53
N ASP A 114 14.58 -17.32 17.26
CA ASP A 114 14.56 -15.92 16.83
C ASP A 114 15.29 -15.76 15.48
N LYS A 115 16.47 -16.37 15.36
CA LYS A 115 17.23 -16.37 14.11
C LYS A 115 16.51 -17.14 13.00
N ALA A 116 15.81 -18.22 13.33
CA ALA A 116 15.00 -18.94 12.35
C ALA A 116 13.83 -18.09 11.86
N GLN A 117 13.17 -17.37 12.76
CA GLN A 117 12.07 -16.45 12.45
C GLN A 117 12.55 -15.30 11.56
N GLU A 118 13.63 -14.62 11.93
CA GLU A 118 14.23 -13.55 11.11
C GLU A 118 14.57 -14.04 9.69
N ASN A 119 15.13 -15.25 9.56
CA ASN A 119 15.42 -15.83 8.26
C ASN A 119 14.14 -16.15 7.46
N ILE A 120 13.07 -16.60 8.10
CA ILE A 120 11.79 -16.86 7.44
C ILE A 120 11.20 -15.55 6.92
N GLU A 121 11.11 -14.53 7.77
CA GLU A 121 10.61 -13.20 7.43
C GLU A 121 11.39 -12.60 6.26
N LYS A 122 12.73 -12.67 6.32
CA LYS A 122 13.61 -12.22 5.25
C LYS A 122 13.38 -12.99 3.94
N ASN A 123 13.29 -14.32 3.98
CA ASN A 123 13.07 -15.13 2.78
C ASN A 123 11.71 -14.84 2.14
N ILE A 124 10.66 -14.65 2.95
CA ILE A 124 9.33 -14.27 2.46
C ILE A 124 9.38 -12.87 1.82
N PHE A 125 10.05 -11.91 2.47
CA PHE A 125 10.25 -10.57 1.93
C PHE A 125 11.00 -10.60 0.59
N GLU A 126 12.13 -11.28 0.49
CA GLU A 126 12.92 -11.41 -0.74
C GLU A 126 12.13 -12.10 -1.86
N TYR A 127 11.37 -13.15 -1.53
CA TYR A 127 10.49 -13.82 -2.48
C TYR A 127 9.42 -12.87 -3.02
N ARG A 128 8.73 -12.15 -2.13
CA ARG A 128 7.67 -11.20 -2.52
C ARG A 128 8.19 -10.09 -3.41
N ASN A 129 9.35 -9.50 -3.08
CA ASN A 129 9.95 -8.46 -3.91
C ASN A 129 10.32 -9.00 -5.30
N SER A 130 11.14 -10.06 -5.34
CA SER A 130 11.67 -10.60 -6.59
C SER A 130 10.64 -11.28 -7.50
N ARG A 131 9.53 -11.79 -6.95
CA ARG A 131 8.51 -12.55 -7.71
C ARG A 131 7.21 -11.81 -7.96
N HIS A 132 6.88 -10.81 -7.14
CA HIS A 132 5.61 -10.08 -7.24
C HIS A 132 5.83 -8.58 -7.41
N ILE A 133 6.47 -7.90 -6.45
CA ILE A 133 6.52 -6.44 -6.43
C ILE A 133 7.36 -5.90 -7.61
N ASP A 134 8.62 -6.32 -7.74
CA ASP A 134 9.53 -5.80 -8.77
C ASP A 134 9.01 -6.12 -10.18
N PRO A 135 8.55 -7.35 -10.49
CA PRO A 135 7.97 -7.64 -11.80
C PRO A 135 6.70 -6.85 -12.10
N THR A 136 5.86 -6.60 -11.09
CA THR A 136 4.62 -5.83 -11.27
C THR A 136 4.93 -4.37 -11.56
N ILE A 137 5.81 -3.73 -10.77
CA ILE A 137 6.26 -2.35 -11.03
C ILE A 137 6.92 -2.24 -12.40
N THR A 138 7.79 -3.19 -12.75
CA THR A 138 8.43 -3.26 -14.07
C THR A 138 7.38 -3.29 -15.17
N THR A 139 6.37 -4.16 -15.05
CA THR A 139 5.29 -4.25 -16.04
C THR A 139 4.53 -2.93 -16.18
N VAL A 140 4.19 -2.30 -15.05
CA VAL A 140 3.47 -1.02 -15.01
C VAL A 140 4.27 0.10 -15.67
N SER A 141 5.59 0.13 -15.47
CA SER A 141 6.48 1.13 -16.07
C SER A 141 6.49 1.10 -17.61
N TYR A 142 6.12 -0.04 -18.22
CA TYR A 142 6.05 -0.22 -19.67
C TYR A 142 4.64 -0.10 -20.25
N LEU A 143 3.61 0.11 -19.41
CA LEU A 143 2.25 0.29 -19.90
C LEU A 143 2.11 1.63 -20.63
N ASN A 144 1.37 1.60 -21.73
CA ASN A 144 0.91 2.82 -22.39
C ASN A 144 -0.23 3.47 -21.59
N LYS A 145 -0.69 4.64 -22.05
CA LYS A 145 -1.77 5.40 -21.40
C LYS A 145 -3.00 4.51 -21.18
N GLU A 146 -3.42 3.76 -22.21
CA GLU A 146 -4.59 2.90 -22.19
C GLU A 146 -4.46 1.77 -21.15
N GLY A 147 -3.30 1.12 -21.08
CA GLY A 147 -3.02 0.07 -20.10
C GLY A 147 -3.00 0.59 -18.66
N LEU A 148 -2.48 1.80 -18.43
CA LEU A 148 -2.51 2.43 -17.11
C LEU A 148 -3.95 2.73 -16.66
N ILE A 149 -4.80 3.19 -17.59
CA ILE A 149 -6.23 3.44 -17.34
C ILE A 149 -6.93 2.13 -16.95
N GLU A 150 -6.74 1.07 -17.74
CA GLU A 150 -7.37 -0.23 -17.50
C GLU A 150 -6.93 -0.84 -16.16
N LEU A 151 -5.65 -0.73 -15.83
CA LEU A 151 -5.11 -1.19 -14.55
C LEU A 151 -5.71 -0.44 -13.37
N ALA A 152 -5.72 0.90 -13.41
CA ALA A 152 -6.30 1.72 -12.36
C ALA A 152 -7.79 1.40 -12.16
N GLU A 153 -8.54 1.26 -13.26
CA GLU A 153 -9.95 0.87 -13.21
C GLU A 153 -10.14 -0.50 -12.56
N SER A 154 -9.34 -1.48 -12.96
CA SER A 154 -9.43 -2.85 -12.48
C SER A 154 -9.16 -2.94 -10.97
N LEU A 155 -8.15 -2.20 -10.48
CA LEU A 155 -7.80 -2.15 -9.06
C LEU A 155 -8.91 -1.53 -8.20
N VAL A 156 -9.55 -0.45 -8.66
CA VAL A 156 -10.69 0.15 -7.94
C VAL A 156 -11.92 -0.77 -8.01
N SER A 157 -12.15 -1.40 -9.16
CA SER A 157 -13.28 -2.30 -9.38
C SER A 157 -13.19 -3.54 -8.50
N ILE A 158 -12.02 -4.18 -8.42
CA ILE A 158 -11.83 -5.37 -7.58
C ILE A 158 -11.97 -5.03 -6.08
N THR A 159 -11.51 -3.84 -5.67
CA THR A 159 -11.71 -3.31 -4.31
C THR A 159 -13.19 -3.16 -3.99
N SER A 160 -13.93 -2.51 -4.89
CA SER A 160 -15.37 -2.30 -4.72
C SER A 160 -16.13 -3.63 -4.68
N LEU A 161 -15.77 -4.59 -5.55
CA LEU A 161 -16.38 -5.92 -5.57
C LEU A 161 -16.11 -6.70 -4.27
N LYS A 162 -14.88 -6.64 -3.75
CA LYS A 162 -14.51 -7.29 -2.49
C LYS A 162 -15.36 -6.77 -1.35
N ARG A 163 -15.62 -5.46 -1.28
CA ARG A 163 -16.47 -4.86 -0.24
C ARG A 163 -17.93 -5.25 -0.39
N LYS A 164 -18.49 -5.21 -1.59
CA LYS A 164 -19.88 -5.62 -1.83
C LYS A 164 -20.16 -7.08 -1.44
N THR A 165 -19.14 -7.93 -1.53
CA THR A 165 -19.26 -9.36 -1.20
C THR A 165 -18.87 -9.69 0.25
N SER A 166 -18.30 -8.73 0.99
CA SER A 166 -17.92 -8.87 2.40
C SER A 166 -18.89 -8.07 3.27
N SER A 167 -19.03 -8.38 4.56
CA SER A 167 -19.91 -7.61 5.47
C SER A 167 -19.30 -6.28 5.93
N ASP A 168 -18.34 -5.74 5.18
CA ASP A 168 -17.61 -4.51 5.51
C ASP A 168 -18.39 -3.27 5.04
N LEU A 169 -18.18 -2.13 5.70
CA LEU A 169 -18.72 -0.84 5.27
C LEU A 169 -18.21 -0.48 3.86
N GLU A 170 -19.12 -0.23 2.92
CA GLU A 170 -18.80 0.32 1.61
C GLU A 170 -18.28 1.76 1.78
N THR A 171 -16.96 1.97 1.71
CA THR A 171 -16.38 3.34 1.64
C THR A 171 -15.98 3.74 0.22
N VAL A 172 -16.00 2.79 -0.71
CA VAL A 172 -15.78 2.99 -2.15
C VAL A 172 -16.78 2.11 -2.92
N GLY A 173 -17.55 2.71 -3.82
CA GLY A 173 -18.58 2.02 -4.59
C GLY A 173 -19.17 2.91 -5.69
N GLY A 174 -19.81 2.29 -6.67
CA GLY A 174 -20.37 2.97 -7.84
C GLY A 174 -19.40 3.07 -9.02
N PRO A 175 -19.75 3.83 -10.08
CA PRO A 175 -18.91 3.96 -11.27
C PRO A 175 -17.58 4.67 -10.94
N VAL A 176 -16.50 4.22 -11.55
CA VAL A 176 -15.15 4.75 -11.35
C VAL A 176 -14.90 5.91 -12.32
N ASP A 177 -14.56 7.08 -11.77
CA ASP A 177 -14.07 8.22 -12.53
C ASP A 177 -12.55 8.11 -12.66
N ILE A 178 -12.01 8.33 -13.85
CA ILE A 178 -10.58 8.18 -14.14
C ILE A 178 -10.09 9.41 -14.87
N ALA A 179 -8.97 9.96 -14.40
CA ALA A 179 -8.24 11.02 -15.07
C ALA A 179 -6.79 10.60 -15.32
N ILE A 180 -6.20 11.18 -16.37
CA ILE A 180 -4.79 11.06 -16.70
C ILE A 180 -4.15 12.44 -16.74
N ILE A 181 -2.91 12.53 -16.24
CA ILE A 181 -2.09 13.74 -16.34
C ILE A 181 -0.84 13.38 -17.13
N THR A 182 -0.55 14.14 -18.18
CA THR A 182 0.71 14.00 -18.92
C THR A 182 1.36 15.35 -19.11
N LYS A 183 2.69 15.41 -19.24
CA LYS A 183 3.40 16.69 -19.44
C LYS A 183 2.92 17.46 -20.67
N GLY A 184 2.59 16.76 -21.76
CA GLY A 184 2.15 17.40 -23.00
C GLY A 184 0.68 17.82 -23.01
N ASP A 185 -0.20 17.00 -22.43
CA ASP A 185 -1.65 17.19 -22.51
C ASP A 185 -2.28 17.83 -21.26
N GLY A 186 -1.54 17.92 -20.16
CA GLY A 186 -2.08 18.30 -18.86
C GLY A 186 -3.06 17.26 -18.32
N PHE A 187 -3.98 17.72 -17.46
CA PHE A 187 -5.03 16.91 -16.86
C PHE A 187 -6.18 16.66 -17.84
N LYS A 188 -6.62 15.41 -17.97
CA LYS A 188 -7.77 14.99 -18.78
C LYS A 188 -8.61 13.96 -18.05
N TRP A 189 -9.92 14.17 -18.00
CA TRP A 189 -10.88 13.12 -17.65
C TRP A 189 -10.97 12.11 -18.79
N VAL A 190 -10.73 10.84 -18.48
CA VAL A 190 -10.81 9.72 -19.43
C VAL A 190 -12.14 9.01 -19.29
N LYS A 191 -12.62 8.88 -18.06
CA LYS A 191 -13.89 8.26 -17.72
C LYS A 191 -14.58 9.08 -16.65
N THR A 192 -15.85 9.39 -16.86
CA THR A 192 -16.71 10.04 -15.88
C THR A 192 -18.06 9.32 -15.81
N LYS A 193 -18.71 9.38 -14.65
CA LYS A 193 -20.08 8.91 -14.42
C LYS A 193 -21.10 9.40 -15.45
N GLU A 194 -20.88 10.57 -16.05
CA GLU A 194 -21.79 11.18 -17.02
C GLU A 194 -21.75 10.53 -18.40
N ASN A 195 -20.63 9.90 -18.80
CA ASN A 195 -20.47 9.25 -20.11
C ASN A 195 -21.01 7.81 -20.18
N LEU A 196 -21.71 7.33 -19.14
CA LEU A 196 -22.35 6.00 -19.09
C LEU A 196 -23.84 6.03 -19.47
N VAL A 197 -24.35 7.16 -19.96
CA VAL A 197 -25.71 7.30 -20.49
C VAL A 197 -25.66 7.77 -21.95
N THR A 198 -25.38 6.86 -22.86
CA THR A 198 -25.77 6.95 -24.28
C THR A 198 -26.10 5.57 -24.80
#